data_AF-A0A936SX87-F1
#
_entry.id   AF-A0A936SX87-F1
#
_cell.length_a   1.000
_cell.length_b   1.000
_cell.length_c   1.000
_cell.angle_alpha   90.00
_cell.angle_beta   90.00
_cell.angle_gamma   90.00
#
_symmetry.space_group_name_H-M   'P 1'
#
loop_
_entity.id
_entity.type
_entity.pdbx_description
1 polymer ?
#
loop_
_entity_poly.entity_id
_entity_poly.type
_entity_poly.pdbx_seq_one_letter_code
_entity_poly.pdbx_strand_id
1 'polypeptide(L)'
;MLKFIAASAFVGVLAIGSVASAEGQQRQLSWDQMVQACQNPAAFQTQRQPNAIRLTCEDTQFIWEADQSDKMEIDNRRSLVASLSSDKFYVIRQENAIPMNALQTACPRLKEVQVTYTKSFALTCQELMAHKGSMNDFCKGRVDQDLVSNKALATRVETGNVYNMCASPELIKGSKALVGGKAPASVQPRKER
;
A
#
# COMPACT_ATOMS: atom_id res chain seq x y z
N MET A 1 -78.39 16.51 37.37
CA MET A 1 -77.44 17.65 37.36
C MET A 1 -76.02 17.09 37.24
N LEU A 2 -75.29 17.60 36.24
CA LEU A 2 -73.83 17.66 36.03
C LEU A 2 -72.95 17.34 37.29
N LYS A 3 -71.87 16.55 37.26
CA LYS A 3 -70.58 16.83 36.58
C LYS A 3 -69.62 15.61 36.53
N PHE A 4 -68.81 15.64 35.48
CA PHE A 4 -67.61 14.87 35.14
C PHE A 4 -66.50 14.87 36.22
N ILE A 5 -65.61 13.87 36.20
CA ILE A 5 -64.20 13.98 35.78
C ILE A 5 -63.51 12.60 35.80
N ALA A 6 -62.70 12.35 34.77
CA ALA A 6 -61.94 11.15 34.45
C ALA A 6 -60.59 11.05 35.19
N ALA A 7 -60.00 9.85 35.23
CA ALA A 7 -58.55 9.67 35.22
C ALA A 7 -58.17 8.27 34.73
N SER A 8 -57.63 8.24 33.51
CA SER A 8 -57.06 7.10 32.81
C SER A 8 -55.63 6.86 33.27
N ALA A 9 -55.21 5.60 33.44
CA ALA A 9 -53.79 5.24 33.45
C ALA A 9 -53.57 3.97 32.61
N PHE A 10 -52.89 4.18 31.49
CA PHE A 10 -52.43 3.18 30.52
C PHE A 10 -51.45 2.20 31.17
N VAL A 11 -51.71 0.89 31.02
CA VAL A 11 -50.72 -0.17 31.27
C VAL A 11 -50.00 -0.43 29.94
N GLY A 12 -48.82 0.17 29.77
CA GLY A 12 -47.97 0.01 28.60
C GLY A 12 -47.16 -1.29 28.67
N VAL A 13 -47.38 -2.17 27.70
CA VAL A 13 -46.58 -3.39 27.47
C VAL A 13 -45.20 -2.98 26.93
N LEU A 14 -44.14 -3.26 27.70
CA LEU A 14 -42.75 -3.15 27.23
C LEU A 14 -42.43 -4.35 26.33
N ALA A 15 -42.58 -4.18 25.02
CA ALA A 15 -41.95 -5.07 24.05
C ALA A 15 -40.45 -4.74 23.99
N ILE A 16 -39.63 -5.61 24.58
CA ILE A 16 -38.17 -5.56 24.45
C ILE A 16 -37.85 -6.01 23.02
N GLY A 17 -37.75 -5.04 22.10
CA GLY A 17 -37.25 -5.29 20.77
C GLY A 17 -35.76 -5.57 20.83
N SER A 18 -35.37 -6.82 20.62
CA SER A 18 -33.98 -7.19 20.35
C SER A 18 -33.55 -6.51 19.06
N VAL A 19 -32.81 -5.42 19.17
CA VAL A 19 -32.04 -4.88 18.05
C VAL A 19 -30.93 -5.87 17.75
N ALA A 20 -31.20 -6.79 16.82
CA ALA A 20 -30.15 -7.57 16.19
C ALA A 20 -29.32 -6.60 15.36
N SER A 21 -28.24 -6.09 15.94
CA SER A 21 -27.16 -5.45 15.20
C SER A 21 -26.63 -6.48 14.22
N ALA A 22 -27.13 -6.47 12.98
CA ALA A 22 -26.44 -7.08 11.86
C ALA A 22 -25.21 -6.22 11.57
N GLU A 23 -24.20 -6.33 12.44
CA GLU A 23 -22.83 -6.02 12.06
C GLU A 23 -22.49 -7.01 10.94
N GLY A 24 -22.67 -6.56 9.70
CA GLY A 24 -22.23 -7.29 8.53
C GLY A 24 -20.74 -7.52 8.67
N GLN A 25 -20.35 -8.70 9.17
CA GLN A 25 -18.95 -9.12 9.22
C GLN A 25 -18.45 -9.12 7.78
N GLN A 26 -17.74 -8.06 7.39
CA GLN A 26 -17.04 -8.03 6.12
C GLN A 26 -16.05 -9.19 6.13
N ARG A 27 -16.15 -10.08 5.14
CA ARG A 27 -15.28 -11.26 5.07
C ARG A 27 -14.00 -10.93 4.33
N GLN A 28 -12.89 -11.46 4.84
CA GLN A 28 -11.60 -11.32 4.19
C GLN A 28 -11.52 -12.20 2.95
N LEU A 29 -11.11 -11.62 1.82
CA LEU A 29 -10.82 -12.33 0.57
C LEU A 29 -9.43 -11.94 0.05
N SER A 30 -8.84 -12.79 -0.79
CA SER A 30 -7.73 -12.39 -1.66
C SER A 30 -8.24 -11.52 -2.82
N TRP A 31 -7.33 -10.85 -3.52
CA TRP A 31 -7.66 -10.09 -4.74
C TRP A 31 -8.39 -10.97 -5.78
N ASP A 32 -7.86 -12.15 -6.07
CA ASP A 32 -8.46 -13.06 -7.05
C ASP A 32 -9.84 -13.54 -6.58
N GLN A 33 -10.00 -13.80 -5.28
CA GLN A 33 -11.30 -14.15 -4.72
C GLN A 33 -12.31 -13.00 -4.80
N MET A 34 -11.87 -11.75 -4.66
CA MET A 34 -12.72 -10.58 -4.86
C MET A 34 -13.18 -10.47 -6.33
N VAL A 35 -12.27 -10.72 -7.28
CA VAL A 35 -12.61 -10.77 -8.71
C VAL A 35 -13.60 -11.91 -8.99
N GLN A 36 -13.39 -13.08 -8.39
CA GLN A 36 -14.33 -14.21 -8.48
C GLN A 36 -15.68 -13.90 -7.83
N ALA A 37 -15.72 -13.17 -6.71
CA ALA A 37 -16.95 -12.75 -6.07
C ALA A 37 -17.75 -11.74 -6.93
N CYS A 38 -17.07 -10.96 -7.76
CA CYS A 38 -17.70 -10.13 -8.79
C CYS A 38 -18.30 -10.97 -9.94
N GLN A 39 -17.63 -12.06 -10.35
CA GLN A 39 -18.11 -12.94 -11.42
C GLN A 39 -19.25 -13.86 -10.98
N ASN A 40 -19.11 -14.48 -9.80
CA ASN A 40 -20.06 -15.43 -9.25
C ASN A 40 -20.28 -15.17 -7.74
N PRO A 41 -21.18 -14.25 -7.38
CA PRO A 41 -21.45 -13.91 -5.97
C PRO A 41 -21.97 -15.09 -5.15
N ALA A 42 -22.69 -16.03 -5.79
CA ALA A 42 -23.31 -17.18 -5.14
C ALA A 42 -22.26 -18.14 -4.56
N ALA A 43 -21.11 -18.30 -5.23
CA ALA A 43 -19.98 -19.08 -4.72
C ALA A 43 -19.43 -18.54 -3.38
N PHE A 44 -19.68 -17.27 -3.08
CA PHE A 44 -19.25 -16.61 -1.85
C PHE A 44 -20.41 -16.39 -0.88
N GLN A 45 -21.51 -17.13 -1.02
CA GLN A 45 -22.70 -17.01 -0.15
C GLN A 45 -23.34 -15.61 -0.20
N THR A 46 -23.28 -14.95 -1.35
CA THR A 46 -23.91 -13.64 -1.56
C THR A 46 -24.81 -13.68 -2.79
N GLN A 47 -25.98 -13.05 -2.73
CA GLN A 47 -26.92 -13.06 -3.86
C GLN A 47 -26.62 -11.99 -4.91
N ARG A 48 -25.89 -10.93 -4.52
CA ARG A 48 -25.58 -9.77 -5.37
C ARG A 48 -24.07 -9.54 -5.39
N GLN A 49 -23.56 -9.01 -6.50
CA GLN A 49 -22.18 -8.59 -6.63
C GLN A 49 -21.77 -7.58 -5.53
N PRO A 50 -20.49 -7.57 -5.13
CA PRO A 50 -19.95 -6.53 -4.26
C PRO A 50 -20.16 -5.13 -4.85
N ASN A 51 -20.52 -4.19 -3.99
CA ASN A 51 -20.72 -2.79 -4.34
C ASN A 51 -19.88 -1.90 -3.43
N ALA A 52 -19.88 -0.59 -3.71
CA ALA A 52 -19.12 0.40 -2.96
C ALA A 52 -17.64 0.01 -2.81
N ILE A 53 -17.06 -0.58 -3.85
CA ILE A 53 -15.68 -1.08 -3.83
C ILE A 53 -14.74 0.13 -3.79
N ARG A 54 -13.89 0.17 -2.78
CA ARG A 54 -12.89 1.21 -2.58
C ARG A 54 -11.52 0.57 -2.51
N LEU A 55 -10.67 0.88 -3.50
CA LEU A 55 -9.27 0.52 -3.51
C LEU A 55 -8.45 1.72 -3.03
N THR A 56 -7.70 1.56 -1.96
CA THR A 56 -6.79 2.57 -1.44
C THR A 56 -5.37 2.19 -1.78
N CYS A 57 -4.68 3.08 -2.47
CA CYS A 57 -3.28 2.97 -2.84
C CYS A 57 -2.48 4.02 -2.07
N GLU A 58 -1.41 3.59 -1.41
CA GLU A 58 -0.46 4.44 -0.70
C GLU A 58 0.93 4.18 -1.28
N ASP A 59 1.54 5.21 -1.85
CA ASP A 59 2.86 5.18 -2.44
C ASP A 59 3.79 6.04 -1.59
N THR A 60 4.84 5.43 -1.06
CA THR A 60 5.87 6.11 -0.28
C THR A 60 7.22 5.91 -0.94
N GLN A 61 7.90 7.01 -1.24
CA GLN A 61 9.21 7.04 -1.86
C GLN A 61 10.19 7.79 -0.97
N PHE A 62 11.39 7.26 -0.81
CA PHE A 62 12.53 7.95 -0.22
C PHE A 62 13.51 8.24 -1.36
N ILE A 63 13.65 9.53 -1.66
CA ILE A 63 14.42 10.02 -2.79
C ILE A 63 15.54 10.91 -2.28
N TRP A 64 16.74 10.68 -2.75
CA TRP A 64 17.85 11.59 -2.54
C TRP A 64 17.85 12.67 -3.63
N GLU A 65 17.90 13.93 -3.23
CA GLU A 65 17.98 15.06 -4.15
C GLU A 65 19.34 15.77 -4.02
N ALA A 66 19.97 16.09 -5.16
CA ALA A 66 21.28 16.72 -5.21
C ALA A 66 21.18 18.24 -5.05
N ASP A 67 22.00 18.80 -4.16
CA ASP A 67 22.11 20.24 -3.96
C ASP A 67 23.18 20.85 -4.92
N GLN A 68 24.35 20.20 -5.13
CA GLN A 68 25.42 20.52 -6.13
C GLN A 68 26.18 19.20 -6.52
N SER A 69 26.76 19.03 -7.74
CA SER A 69 26.96 17.67 -8.35
C SER A 69 28.28 17.34 -9.12
N ASP A 70 28.56 16.01 -9.33
CA ASP A 70 29.72 15.33 -10.01
C ASP A 70 29.95 13.78 -9.87
N LYS A 71 29.01 12.82 -10.16
CA LYS A 71 29.00 11.29 -10.23
C LYS A 71 29.32 10.26 -9.06
N MET A 72 28.29 9.72 -8.38
CA MET A 72 28.27 8.51 -7.49
C MET A 72 26.84 7.99 -7.30
N GLU A 73 26.63 6.68 -7.27
CA GLU A 73 25.32 6.01 -7.19
C GLU A 73 24.78 5.82 -5.75
N ILE A 74 23.55 6.25 -5.46
CA ILE A 74 22.82 5.99 -4.21
C ILE A 74 21.39 5.47 -4.48
N ASP A 75 20.99 4.40 -3.79
CA ASP A 75 19.72 3.73 -4.00
C ASP A 75 18.54 4.55 -3.45
N ASN A 76 17.58 4.84 -4.32
CA ASN A 76 16.26 5.33 -3.92
C ASN A 76 15.37 4.14 -3.53
N ARG A 77 14.38 4.36 -2.68
CA ARG A 77 13.46 3.30 -2.22
C ARG A 77 12.02 3.71 -2.48
N ARG A 78 11.21 2.78 -2.96
CA ARG A 78 9.76 2.96 -3.11
C ARG A 78 9.02 1.76 -2.55
N SER A 79 8.00 2.03 -1.75
CA SER A 79 7.03 1.06 -1.28
C SER A 79 5.64 1.48 -1.75
N LEU A 80 4.91 0.52 -2.33
CA LEU A 80 3.52 0.67 -2.72
C LEU A 80 2.68 -0.28 -1.88
N VAL A 81 1.66 0.30 -1.24
CA VAL A 81 0.76 -0.42 -0.36
C VAL A 81 -0.66 -0.29 -0.89
N ALA A 82 -1.30 -1.42 -1.17
CA ALA A 82 -2.67 -1.46 -1.67
C ALA A 82 -3.60 -2.19 -0.70
N SER A 83 -4.82 -1.68 -0.55
CA SER A 83 -5.88 -2.32 0.25
C SER A 83 -7.23 -2.09 -0.39
N LEU A 84 -8.13 -3.06 -0.29
CA LEU A 84 -9.45 -2.96 -0.90
C LEU A 84 -10.54 -3.26 0.12
N SER A 85 -11.62 -2.50 0.08
CA SER A 85 -12.84 -2.70 0.86
C SER A 85 -14.06 -2.62 -0.04
N SER A 86 -15.15 -3.25 0.36
CA SER A 86 -16.47 -3.22 -0.31
C SER A 86 -17.57 -3.35 0.73
N ASP A 87 -18.84 -3.28 0.31
CA ASP A 87 -19.99 -3.49 1.20
C ASP A 87 -20.00 -4.87 1.92
N LYS A 88 -19.31 -5.88 1.37
CA LYS A 88 -19.37 -7.28 1.85
C LYS A 88 -18.03 -7.89 2.20
N PHE A 89 -16.96 -7.44 1.55
CA PHE A 89 -15.66 -8.07 1.58
C PHE A 89 -14.54 -7.04 1.73
N TYR A 90 -13.40 -7.48 2.23
CA TYR A 90 -12.17 -6.71 2.23
C TYR A 90 -10.99 -7.57 1.80
N VAL A 91 -9.98 -6.94 1.20
CA VAL A 91 -8.70 -7.56 0.86
C VAL A 91 -7.64 -6.91 1.75
N ILE A 92 -6.87 -7.75 2.45
CA ILE A 92 -5.80 -7.28 3.34
C ILE A 92 -4.78 -6.47 2.56
N ARG A 93 -4.20 -5.49 3.26
CA ARG A 93 -3.09 -4.65 2.83
C ARG A 93 -1.95 -5.51 2.25
N GLN A 94 -1.60 -5.25 0.99
CA GLN A 94 -0.46 -5.86 0.31
C GLN A 94 0.61 -4.79 0.09
N GLU A 95 1.83 -5.05 0.54
CA GLU A 95 2.98 -4.16 0.35
C GLU A 95 3.93 -4.74 -0.69
N ASN A 96 4.36 -3.90 -1.64
CA ASN A 96 5.35 -4.25 -2.65
C ASN A 96 6.47 -3.20 -2.67
N ALA A 97 7.70 -3.65 -2.47
CA ALA A 97 8.88 -2.84 -2.75
C ALA A 97 9.08 -2.72 -4.26
N ILE A 98 9.22 -1.50 -4.76
CA ILE A 98 9.44 -1.21 -6.18
C ILE A 98 10.88 -0.70 -6.33
N PRO A 99 11.72 -1.35 -7.16
CA PRO A 99 13.07 -0.86 -7.41
C PRO A 99 12.99 0.51 -8.09
N MET A 100 13.77 1.45 -7.58
CA MET A 100 13.93 2.77 -8.19
C MET A 100 15.33 2.90 -8.76
N ASN A 101 15.46 3.75 -9.79
CA ASN A 101 16.77 4.11 -10.31
C ASN A 101 17.57 4.80 -9.21
N ALA A 102 18.82 4.38 -9.04
CA ALA A 102 19.74 5.03 -8.15
C ALA A 102 20.13 6.42 -8.69
N LEU A 103 20.37 7.36 -7.78
CA LEU A 103 20.84 8.70 -8.11
C LEU A 103 22.36 8.67 -8.32
N GLN A 104 22.86 9.14 -9.47
CA GLN A 104 24.29 9.23 -9.76
C GLN A 104 24.82 10.69 -9.70
N THR A 105 25.51 11.09 -8.62
CA THR A 105 26.15 12.42 -8.42
C THR A 105 27.30 12.36 -7.39
N ALA A 106 28.41 13.10 -7.53
CA ALA A 106 29.57 13.01 -6.62
C ALA A 106 29.83 14.31 -5.91
N CYS A 107 30.42 14.09 -4.75
CA CYS A 107 30.49 15.02 -3.65
C CYS A 107 29.15 15.74 -3.42
N PRO A 108 27.99 15.05 -3.45
CA PRO A 108 26.75 15.75 -3.20
C PRO A 108 26.64 16.07 -1.72
N ARG A 109 26.07 17.23 -1.45
CA ARG A 109 25.17 17.38 -0.31
C ARG A 109 23.82 16.89 -0.79
N LEU A 110 23.40 15.74 -0.28
CA LEU A 110 22.07 15.20 -0.51
C LEU A 110 21.21 15.50 0.69
N LYS A 111 19.93 15.74 0.41
CA LYS A 111 18.88 15.62 1.41
C LYS A 111 17.95 14.49 0.99
N GLU A 112 17.51 13.72 1.96
CA GLU A 112 16.47 12.72 1.75
C GLU A 112 15.10 13.38 1.86
N VAL A 113 14.29 13.15 0.85
CA VAL A 113 12.92 13.61 0.78
C VAL A 113 12.01 12.39 0.79
N GLN A 114 11.09 12.35 1.76
CA GLN A 114 9.98 11.43 1.76
C GLN A 114 8.87 12.01 0.88
N VAL A 115 8.51 11.28 -0.16
CA VAL A 115 7.41 11.60 -1.07
C VAL A 115 6.29 10.60 -0.83
N THR A 116 5.14 11.09 -0.36
CA THR A 116 3.98 10.24 -0.06
C THR A 116 2.78 10.67 -0.89
N TYR A 117 2.10 9.69 -1.48
CA TYR A 117 0.85 9.88 -2.20
C TYR A 117 -0.16 8.82 -1.78
N THR A 118 -1.34 9.25 -1.36
CA THR A 118 -2.43 8.34 -0.95
C THR A 118 -3.70 8.72 -1.69
N LYS A 119 -4.33 7.74 -2.33
CA LYS A 119 -5.61 7.95 -3.01
C LYS A 119 -6.49 6.72 -2.94
N SER A 120 -7.78 6.96 -2.74
CA SER A 120 -8.81 5.93 -2.81
C SER A 120 -9.60 6.07 -4.11
N PHE A 121 -9.73 4.97 -4.83
CA PHE A 121 -10.51 4.86 -6.07
C PHE A 121 -11.80 4.13 -5.77
N ALA A 122 -12.93 4.72 -6.16
CA ALA A 122 -14.18 3.98 -6.26
C ALA A 122 -14.12 3.10 -7.52
N LEU A 123 -14.30 1.80 -7.34
CA LEU A 123 -14.24 0.82 -8.41
C LEU A 123 -15.58 0.10 -8.58
N THR A 124 -15.79 -0.40 -9.78
CA THR A 124 -16.89 -1.29 -10.15
C THR A 124 -16.37 -2.72 -10.32
N CYS A 125 -17.25 -3.72 -10.16
CA CYS A 125 -16.90 -5.11 -10.48
C CYS A 125 -16.42 -5.27 -11.92
N GLN A 126 -16.95 -4.47 -12.86
CA GLN A 126 -16.51 -4.48 -14.25
C GLN A 126 -15.04 -4.06 -14.40
N GLU A 127 -14.60 -3.01 -13.68
CA GLU A 127 -13.20 -2.59 -13.67
C GLU A 127 -12.28 -3.64 -13.04
N LEU A 128 -12.70 -4.29 -11.95
CA LEU A 128 -11.93 -5.37 -11.32
C LEU A 128 -11.72 -6.56 -12.27
N MET A 129 -12.78 -6.96 -12.98
CA MET A 129 -12.71 -8.09 -13.91
C MET A 129 -11.97 -7.77 -15.21
N ALA A 130 -11.97 -6.50 -15.63
CA ALA A 130 -11.26 -6.06 -16.82
C ALA A 130 -9.74 -5.97 -16.59
N HIS A 131 -9.30 -5.74 -15.35
CA HIS A 131 -7.89 -5.71 -15.01
C HIS A 131 -7.28 -7.11 -14.99
N LYS A 132 -6.13 -7.25 -15.65
CA LYS A 132 -5.30 -8.45 -15.60
C LYS A 132 -4.06 -8.15 -14.79
N GLY A 133 -3.91 -8.80 -13.63
CA GLY A 133 -2.77 -8.62 -12.75
C GLY A 133 -3.17 -8.52 -11.29
N SER A 134 -2.20 -8.20 -10.44
CA SER A 134 -2.40 -8.06 -9.01
C SER A 134 -3.04 -6.73 -8.64
N MET A 135 -3.52 -6.65 -7.39
CA MET A 135 -3.99 -5.39 -6.78
C MET A 135 -2.91 -4.30 -6.81
N ASN A 136 -1.66 -4.68 -6.59
CA ASN A 136 -0.53 -3.75 -6.61
C ASN A 136 -0.22 -3.24 -8.03
N ASP A 137 -0.38 -4.06 -9.07
CA ASP A 137 -0.22 -3.60 -10.46
C ASP A 137 -1.27 -2.55 -10.83
N PHE A 138 -2.51 -2.75 -10.37
CA PHE A 138 -3.58 -1.77 -10.55
C PHE A 138 -3.23 -0.43 -9.87
N CYS A 139 -2.83 -0.49 -8.60
CA CYS A 139 -2.43 0.70 -7.85
C CYS A 139 -1.23 1.39 -8.49
N LYS A 140 -0.21 0.63 -8.90
CA LYS A 140 1.00 1.16 -9.54
C LYS A 140 0.66 1.94 -10.79
N GLY A 141 -0.14 1.36 -11.70
CA GLY A 141 -0.52 2.01 -12.96
C GLY A 141 -1.27 3.33 -12.75
N ARG A 142 -2.24 3.36 -11.83
CA ARG A 142 -3.03 4.56 -11.55
C ARG A 142 -2.23 5.63 -10.81
N VAL A 143 -1.44 5.24 -9.81
CA VAL A 143 -0.56 6.17 -9.08
C VAL A 143 0.49 6.77 -10.02
N ASP A 144 1.16 5.95 -10.82
CA ASP A 144 2.16 6.45 -11.77
C ASP A 144 1.53 7.41 -12.78
N GLN A 145 0.33 7.10 -13.29
CA GLN A 145 -0.40 7.99 -14.20
C GLN A 145 -0.74 9.35 -13.55
N ASP A 146 -1.23 9.33 -12.31
CA ASP A 146 -1.56 10.54 -11.56
C ASP A 146 -0.30 11.40 -11.33
N LEU A 147 0.79 10.79 -10.86
CA LEU A 147 2.04 11.50 -10.54
C LEU A 147 2.81 11.96 -11.78
N VAL A 148 2.70 11.26 -12.92
CA VAL A 148 3.20 11.72 -14.22
C VAL A 148 2.41 12.95 -14.68
N SER A 149 1.10 12.93 -14.49
CA SER A 149 0.22 14.04 -14.90
C SER A 149 0.39 15.27 -14.00
N ASN A 150 0.53 15.08 -12.70
CA ASN A 150 0.73 16.15 -11.74
C ASN A 150 1.53 15.70 -10.52
N LYS A 151 2.82 16.05 -10.49
CA LYS A 151 3.73 15.75 -9.38
C LYS A 151 3.36 16.45 -8.06
N ALA A 152 2.58 17.54 -8.09
CA ALA A 152 2.16 18.28 -6.90
C ALA A 152 1.07 17.55 -6.09
N LEU A 153 0.53 16.44 -6.62
CA LEU A 153 -0.41 15.59 -5.88
C LEU A 153 0.28 14.83 -4.73
N ALA A 154 1.59 14.62 -4.82
CA ALA A 154 2.36 13.98 -3.77
C ALA A 154 2.83 15.02 -2.73
N THR A 155 2.74 14.64 -1.46
CA THR A 155 3.33 15.41 -0.36
C THR A 155 4.81 15.10 -0.29
N ARG A 156 5.64 16.14 -0.21
CA ARG A 156 7.10 16.01 -0.05
C ARG A 156 7.49 16.58 1.30
N VAL A 157 8.20 15.79 2.09
CA VAL A 157 8.70 16.19 3.42
C VAL A 157 10.17 15.84 3.48
N GLU A 158 11.02 16.82 3.82
CA GLU A 158 12.43 16.55 4.11
C GLU A 158 12.51 15.74 5.40
N THR A 159 13.19 14.59 5.37
CA THR A 159 13.28 13.71 6.56
C THR A 159 14.25 14.25 7.61
N GLY A 160 15.03 15.27 7.27
CA GLY A 160 16.15 15.77 8.05
C GLY A 160 17.44 14.96 7.83
N ASN A 161 17.37 13.83 7.13
CA ASN A 161 18.57 13.09 6.75
C ASN A 161 19.32 13.85 5.65
N VAL A 162 20.54 14.25 6.00
CA VAL A 162 21.47 14.90 5.08
C VAL A 162 22.69 14.01 4.93
N TYR A 163 23.15 13.89 3.69
CA TYR A 163 24.34 13.14 3.37
C TYR A 163 25.34 14.08 2.69
N ASN A 164 26.39 14.45 3.40
CA ASN A 164 27.42 15.37 2.91
C ASN A 164 28.75 14.62 2.78
N MET A 165 29.03 14.16 1.57
CA MET A 165 30.25 13.37 1.32
C MET A 165 31.52 14.21 1.18
N CYS A 166 31.40 15.54 1.01
CA CYS A 166 32.57 16.41 0.90
C CYS A 166 33.31 16.62 2.24
N ALA A 167 32.72 16.20 3.35
CA ALA A 167 33.33 16.27 4.68
C ALA A 167 33.91 14.92 5.17
N SER A 168 33.68 13.80 4.47
CA SER A 168 34.10 12.46 4.93
C SER A 168 34.31 11.46 3.78
N PRO A 169 35.47 11.47 3.10
CA PRO A 169 35.80 10.58 1.99
C PRO A 169 35.93 9.09 2.37
N GLU A 170 36.10 8.78 3.65
CA GLU A 170 36.31 7.42 4.17
C GLU A 170 35.11 6.48 3.97
N LEU A 171 33.88 7.02 3.86
CA LEU A 171 32.65 6.23 3.66
C LEU A 171 32.52 5.62 2.25
N ILE A 172 33.33 6.08 1.28
CA ILE A 172 33.33 5.55 -0.10
C ILE A 172 34.08 4.21 -0.21
N LYS A 173 34.98 3.88 0.74
CA LYS A 173 35.80 2.66 0.66
C LYS A 173 35.08 1.38 1.09
N GLY A 174 33.91 1.47 1.71
CA GLY A 174 33.19 0.32 2.29
C GLY A 174 32.38 -0.52 1.31
N SER A 175 31.97 0.01 0.16
CA SER A 175 31.05 -0.69 -0.76
C SER A 175 31.74 -1.42 -1.92
N LYS A 176 33.06 -1.32 -2.06
CA LYS A 176 33.82 -1.94 -3.17
C LYS A 176 34.53 -3.26 -2.81
N ALA A 177 34.13 -3.92 -1.72
CA ALA A 177 34.75 -5.16 -1.26
C ALA A 177 33.96 -6.47 -1.57
N LEU A 178 32.94 -6.44 -2.43
CA LEU A 178 32.16 -7.64 -2.77
C LEU A 178 32.13 -8.04 -4.25
N VAL A 179 32.96 -7.43 -5.10
CA VAL A 179 33.11 -7.89 -6.50
C VAL A 179 34.59 -8.00 -6.84
N GLY A 180 35.19 -9.15 -6.52
CA GLY A 180 36.57 -9.46 -6.92
C GLY A 180 37.34 -10.31 -5.93
N GLY A 181 36.82 -11.48 -5.58
CA GLY A 181 37.51 -12.43 -4.70
C GLY A 181 37.37 -13.85 -5.21
N LYS A 182 38.38 -14.27 -5.99
CA LYS A 182 38.79 -15.64 -6.32
C LYS A 182 38.06 -16.74 -5.53
N ALA A 183 37.44 -17.68 -6.25
CA ALA A 183 36.92 -18.93 -5.68
C ALA A 183 37.98 -19.59 -4.78
N PRO A 184 37.64 -20.04 -3.55
CA PRO A 184 38.55 -20.82 -2.74
C PRO A 184 38.83 -22.14 -3.47
N ALA A 185 40.12 -22.46 -3.60
CA ALA A 185 40.62 -23.67 -4.21
C ALA A 185 39.96 -24.90 -3.57
N SER A 186 39.50 -25.83 -4.42
CA SER A 186 39.07 -27.15 -4.01
C SER A 186 40.22 -27.90 -3.33
N VAL A 187 40.05 -28.21 -2.05
CA VAL A 187 40.93 -29.12 -1.31
C VAL A 187 40.67 -30.52 -1.85
N GLN A 188 41.64 -31.10 -2.54
CA GLN A 188 41.60 -32.52 -2.91
C GLN A 188 41.77 -33.39 -1.65
N PRO A 189 41.01 -34.49 -1.50
CA PRO A 189 41.23 -35.43 -0.42
C PRO A 189 42.53 -36.20 -0.64
N ARG A 190 43.43 -36.10 0.35
CA ARG A 190 44.68 -36.85 0.46
C ARG A 190 44.34 -38.34 0.59
N LYS A 191 44.77 -39.12 -0.39
CA LYS A 191 44.69 -40.58 -0.39
C LYS A 191 45.71 -41.11 0.62
N GLU A 192 45.26 -41.48 1.81
CA GLU A 192 46.06 -42.30 2.73
C GLU A 192 46.13 -43.74 2.19
N ARG A 193 47.31 -44.31 2.38
CA ARG A 193 47.76 -45.59 1.87
C ARG A 193 47.73 -46.60 3.01
#